data_AF-A0A6M4A6U6-F1
#
_entry.id   AF-A0A6M4A6U6-F1
#
_cell.length_a   1.000
_cell.length_b   1.000
_cell.length_c   1.000
_cell.angle_alpha   90.00
_cell.angle_beta   90.00
_cell.angle_gamma   90.00
#
_symmetry.space_group_name_H-M   'P 1'
#
loop_
_entity.id
_entity.type
_entity.pdbx_description
1 polymer ?
#
loop_
_entity_poly.entity_id
_entity_poly.type
_entity_poly.pdbx_seq_one_letter_code
_entity_poly.pdbx_strand_id
1 'polypeptide(L)'
;MATSNAVWMRVWISAKPIQTQVLHDLLLSYASQLTQNDSTPRPSVSPKRRATDLSDAAPDFDYEAALLRGDRDVLLIISPLFLAGCEKQVQEIADAIAQRDQTLLHRSAHTMKGLVSNFMATPIENLAKELELKARNGNFERVEIIFSEMKVQLELMNAALRKFVASIH
;
A
#
# COMPACT_ATOMS: atom_id res chain seq x y z
N MET A 1 21.19 39.22 -25.39
CA MET A 1 19.86 39.68 -24.96
C MET A 1 18.87 38.55 -25.19
N ALA A 2 18.17 38.12 -24.12
CA ALA A 2 16.86 37.43 -24.06
C ALA A 2 16.66 36.12 -24.86
N THR A 3 15.95 35.06 -24.45
CA THR A 3 15.30 34.57 -23.22
C THR A 3 14.80 33.15 -23.56
N SER A 4 14.84 32.21 -22.58
CA SER A 4 13.78 31.24 -22.22
C SER A 4 13.05 30.42 -23.31
N ASN A 5 13.00 29.09 -23.20
CA ASN A 5 11.97 28.35 -22.42
C ASN A 5 11.78 26.89 -22.91
N ALA A 6 11.79 25.96 -21.95
CA ALA A 6 11.10 24.67 -21.86
C ALA A 6 10.67 23.89 -23.13
N VAL A 7 11.31 22.74 -23.38
CA VAL A 7 10.63 21.51 -23.87
C VAL A 7 11.25 20.29 -23.18
N TRP A 8 10.90 20.06 -21.92
CA TRP A 8 11.06 18.76 -21.27
C TRP A 8 9.73 18.41 -20.60
N MET A 9 8.80 17.84 -21.37
CA MET A 9 7.61 17.18 -20.85
C MET A 9 7.24 16.02 -21.77
N ARG A 10 6.79 14.93 -21.14
CA ARG A 10 6.15 13.73 -21.70
C ARG A 10 7.03 12.49 -21.90
N VAL A 11 7.52 11.96 -20.79
CA VAL A 11 7.47 10.50 -20.56
C VAL A 11 6.85 10.26 -19.18
N TRP A 12 5.52 10.26 -19.15
CA TRP A 12 4.69 9.85 -18.02
C TRP A 12 3.47 9.13 -18.60
N ILE A 13 3.62 7.83 -18.92
CA ILE A 13 2.49 6.92 -19.13
C ILE A 13 2.88 5.59 -18.52
N SER A 14 2.47 5.40 -17.27
CA SER A 14 2.29 4.08 -16.67
C SER A 14 1.04 3.45 -17.30
N ALA A 15 1.09 2.13 -17.45
CA ALA A 15 0.01 1.22 -17.84
C ALA A 15 -0.48 1.27 -19.30
N LYS A 16 -0.19 0.19 -20.03
CA LYS A 16 -0.88 -0.18 -21.27
C LYS A 16 -2.38 -0.38 -20.95
N PRO A 17 -3.29 0.07 -21.82
CA PRO A 17 -4.73 0.04 -21.55
C PRO A 17 -5.25 -1.39 -21.63
N ILE A 18 -5.66 -1.97 -20.50
CA ILE A 18 -6.62 -3.09 -20.50
C ILE A 18 -7.96 -2.44 -20.81
N GLN A 19 -8.63 -2.89 -21.88
CA GLN A 19 -9.89 -2.33 -22.38
C GLN A 19 -10.94 -2.25 -21.26
N THR A 20 -11.06 -1.05 -20.68
CA THR A 20 -11.89 -0.75 -19.51
C THR A 20 -13.37 -1.05 -19.75
N GLN A 21 -13.83 -1.02 -21.02
CA GLN A 21 -15.23 -1.29 -21.35
C GLN A 21 -15.64 -2.74 -21.06
N VAL A 22 -14.81 -3.73 -21.41
CA VAL A 22 -15.18 -5.15 -21.22
C VAL A 22 -15.28 -5.50 -19.73
N LEU A 23 -14.36 -4.96 -18.90
CA LEU A 23 -14.39 -5.14 -17.46
C LEU A 23 -15.60 -4.44 -16.82
N HIS A 24 -15.92 -3.23 -17.30
CA HIS A 24 -17.05 -2.47 -16.80
C HIS A 24 -18.38 -3.18 -17.10
N ASP A 25 -18.55 -3.70 -18.31
CA ASP A 25 -19.76 -4.43 -18.70
C ASP A 25 -19.89 -5.76 -17.93
N LEU A 26 -18.78 -6.46 -17.68
CA LEU A 26 -18.78 -7.68 -16.88
C LEU A 26 -19.18 -7.40 -15.42
N LEU A 27 -18.64 -6.34 -14.80
CA LEU A 27 -18.98 -5.94 -13.43
C LEU A 27 -20.45 -5.53 -13.29
N LEU A 28 -21.00 -4.80 -14.27
CA LEU A 28 -22.41 -4.41 -14.26
C LEU A 28 -23.34 -5.62 -14.43
N SER A 29 -22.96 -6.60 -15.25
CA SER A 29 -23.73 -7.84 -15.44
C SER A 29 -23.79 -8.69 -14.16
N TYR A 30 -22.72 -8.70 -13.36
CA TYR A 30 -22.67 -9.44 -12.10
C TYR A 30 -23.40 -8.71 -10.96
N ALA A 31 -23.26 -7.38 -10.88
CA ALA A 31 -23.94 -6.57 -9.88
C ALA A 31 -25.48 -6.66 -9.97
N SER A 32 -26.01 -6.78 -11.19
CA SER A 32 -27.45 -6.93 -11.43
C SER A 32 -28.00 -8.34 -11.15
N GLN A 33 -27.13 -9.35 -11.08
CA GLN A 33 -27.51 -10.71 -10.64
C GLN A 33 -27.58 -10.83 -9.11
N LEU A 34 -26.84 -10.01 -8.36
CA LEU A 34 -26.83 -10.01 -6.89
C LEU A 34 -28.00 -9.25 -6.25
N THR A 35 -28.73 -8.41 -7.00
CA THR A 35 -29.84 -7.60 -6.46
C THR A 35 -31.20 -8.30 -6.47
N GLN A 36 -31.33 -9.48 -7.09
CA GLN A 36 -32.59 -10.22 -7.13
C GLN A 36 -32.75 -11.27 -6.01
N ASN A 37 -31.77 -11.43 -5.12
CA ASN A 37 -31.78 -12.54 -4.17
C ASN A 37 -31.11 -12.19 -2.83
N ASP A 38 -31.71 -11.29 -2.03
CA ASP A 38 -31.95 -11.58 -0.60
C ASP A 38 -32.81 -10.51 0.06
N SER A 39 -33.80 -10.95 0.84
CA SER A 39 -34.70 -10.12 1.63
C SER A 39 -34.51 -10.42 3.11
N THR A 40 -34.48 -9.35 3.93
CA THR A 40 -34.61 -9.29 5.41
C THR A 40 -33.31 -9.33 6.26
N PRO A 41 -33.34 -8.98 7.57
CA PRO A 41 -33.16 -7.61 8.06
C PRO A 41 -31.95 -7.43 9.00
N ARG A 42 -31.47 -6.18 9.08
CA ARG A 42 -30.30 -5.71 9.85
C ARG A 42 -30.54 -5.72 11.36
N PRO A 43 -29.66 -6.33 12.19
CA PRO A 43 -29.62 -6.03 13.62
C PRO A 43 -28.61 -4.93 13.91
N SER A 44 -29.11 -3.87 14.53
CA SER A 44 -28.37 -2.78 15.16
C SER A 44 -27.86 -3.22 16.54
N VAL A 45 -26.55 -3.13 16.79
CA VAL A 45 -26.02 -3.02 18.15
C VAL A 45 -24.81 -2.08 18.20
N SER A 46 -24.99 -0.98 18.92
CA SER A 46 -23.99 -0.30 19.74
C SER A 46 -24.64 -0.19 21.12
N PRO A 47 -23.92 -0.18 22.28
CA PRO A 47 -22.77 0.70 22.49
C PRO A 47 -21.70 0.28 23.55
N LYS A 48 -20.62 1.09 23.58
CA LYS A 48 -19.91 1.65 24.76
C LYS A 48 -18.67 0.92 25.34
N ARG A 49 -17.51 1.53 24.99
CA ARG A 49 -16.34 1.92 25.80
C ARG A 49 -15.83 0.98 26.89
N ARG A 50 -14.52 0.69 26.82
CA ARG A 50 -13.62 0.87 27.96
C ARG A 50 -12.25 1.35 27.46
N ALA A 51 -11.78 2.44 28.06
CA ALA A 51 -10.44 2.97 27.87
C ALA A 51 -9.53 2.28 28.89
N THR A 52 -8.47 1.62 28.40
CA THR A 52 -7.20 1.28 29.08
C THR A 52 -6.43 0.37 28.11
N ASP A 53 -5.40 0.88 27.43
CA ASP A 53 -4.00 0.55 27.71
C ASP A 53 -3.07 1.02 26.59
N LEU A 54 -1.90 1.51 26.99
CA LEU A 54 -0.84 1.99 26.12
C LEU A 54 -0.13 0.82 25.43
N SER A 55 -0.71 0.34 24.34
CA SER A 55 -0.05 -0.41 23.28
C SER A 55 -0.98 -0.38 22.06
N ASP A 56 -0.97 0.74 21.34
CA ASP A 56 -1.60 0.86 20.02
C ASP A 56 -0.72 0.14 18.97
N ALA A 57 -0.40 -1.14 19.21
CA ALA A 57 -0.04 -2.00 18.12
C ALA A 57 -1.30 -2.15 17.27
N ALA A 58 -1.25 -1.73 16.00
CA ALA A 58 -2.28 -2.07 15.03
C ALA A 58 -2.63 -3.56 15.16
N PRO A 59 -3.91 -3.96 15.02
CA PRO A 59 -4.32 -5.35 15.17
C PRO A 59 -3.36 -6.25 14.38
N ASP A 60 -2.83 -7.29 15.03
CA ASP A 60 -1.85 -8.22 14.45
C ASP A 60 -2.35 -8.67 13.07
N PHE A 61 -1.77 -8.07 12.03
CA PHE A 61 -2.18 -8.35 10.66
C PHE A 61 -1.47 -9.62 10.22
N ASP A 62 -2.26 -10.63 9.84
CA ASP A 62 -1.72 -11.91 9.40
C ASP A 62 -1.24 -11.81 7.94
N TYR A 63 0.04 -11.50 7.77
CA TYR A 63 0.70 -11.46 6.46
C TYR A 63 0.76 -12.83 5.79
N GLU A 64 0.86 -13.93 6.54
CA GLU A 64 0.89 -15.26 5.95
C GLU A 64 -0.46 -15.58 5.31
N ALA A 65 -1.56 -15.34 6.03
CA ALA A 65 -2.91 -15.49 5.50
C ALA A 65 -3.20 -14.53 4.33
N ALA A 66 -2.66 -13.30 4.35
CA ALA A 66 -2.81 -12.36 3.24
C ALA A 66 -2.14 -12.88 1.96
N LEU A 67 -0.91 -13.41 2.06
CA LEU A 67 -0.18 -13.97 0.92
C LEU A 67 -0.88 -15.20 0.34
N LEU A 68 -1.49 -16.04 1.19
CA LEU A 68 -2.23 -17.23 0.72
C LEU A 68 -3.50 -16.90 -0.09
N ARG A 69 -4.02 -15.66 0.01
CA ARG A 69 -5.16 -15.20 -0.80
C ARG A 69 -4.74 -14.70 -2.19
N GLY A 70 -3.45 -14.39 -2.37
CA GLY A 70 -2.91 -13.93 -3.64
C GLY A 70 -2.65 -15.06 -4.63
N ASP A 71 -2.36 -14.68 -5.88
CA ASP A 71 -1.91 -15.64 -6.88
C ASP A 71 -0.50 -16.12 -6.55
N ARG A 72 -0.38 -17.41 -6.24
CA ARG A 72 0.88 -18.02 -5.81
C ARG A 72 1.99 -17.84 -6.84
N ASP A 73 1.73 -18.05 -8.12
CA ASP A 73 2.77 -18.02 -9.16
C ASP A 73 3.27 -16.59 -9.35
N VAL A 74 2.36 -15.61 -9.31
CA VAL A 74 2.72 -14.19 -9.36
C VAL A 74 3.54 -13.80 -8.13
N LEU A 75 3.08 -14.17 -6.93
CA LEU A 75 3.77 -13.83 -5.68
C LEU A 75 5.18 -14.40 -5.65
N LEU A 76 5.41 -15.61 -6.15
CA LEU A 76 6.74 -16.20 -6.21
C LEU A 76 7.70 -15.47 -7.15
N ILE A 77 7.20 -14.91 -8.23
CA ILE A 77 8.01 -14.11 -9.16
C ILE A 77 8.38 -12.77 -8.53
N ILE A 78 7.44 -12.09 -7.87
CA ILE A 78 7.65 -10.72 -7.40
C ILE A 78 8.27 -10.63 -6.00
N SER A 79 8.12 -11.65 -5.15
CA SER A 79 8.63 -11.63 -3.77
C SER A 79 10.16 -11.46 -3.70
N PRO A 80 10.98 -12.19 -4.48
CA PRO A 80 12.43 -12.01 -4.46
C PRO A 80 12.85 -10.61 -4.92
N LEU A 81 12.17 -10.06 -5.94
CA LEU A 81 12.43 -8.71 -6.46
C LEU A 81 12.10 -7.65 -5.40
N PHE A 82 10.98 -7.80 -4.71
CA PHE A 82 10.59 -6.92 -3.61
C PHE A 82 11.62 -6.99 -2.47
N LEU A 83 11.98 -8.19 -2.01
CA LEU A 83 12.95 -8.37 -0.92
C LEU A 83 14.32 -7.77 -1.24
N ALA A 84 14.78 -7.85 -2.49
CA ALA A 84 16.04 -7.26 -2.93
C ALA A 84 15.99 -5.72 -3.04
N GLY A 85 14.82 -5.13 -3.30
CA GLY A 85 14.65 -3.68 -3.49
C GLY A 85 14.09 -2.92 -2.28
N CYS A 86 13.52 -3.63 -1.30
CA CYS A 86 12.78 -3.05 -0.18
C CYS A 86 13.64 -2.08 0.65
N GLU A 87 14.85 -2.49 1.02
CA GLU A 87 15.75 -1.69 1.86
C GLU A 87 16.10 -0.35 1.21
N LYS A 88 16.38 -0.35 -0.10
CA LYS A 88 16.60 0.88 -0.86
C LYS A 88 15.38 1.81 -0.80
N GLN A 89 14.18 1.27 -0.96
CA GLN A 89 12.95 2.07 -0.91
C GLN A 89 12.70 2.65 0.49
N VAL A 90 13.03 1.90 1.54
CA VAL A 90 12.98 2.38 2.94
C VAL A 90 13.98 3.50 3.16
N GLN A 91 15.20 3.37 2.65
CA GLN A 91 16.22 4.41 2.76
C GLN A 91 15.82 5.70 2.03
N GLU A 92 15.23 5.61 0.83
CA GLU A 92 14.72 6.78 0.10
C GLU A 92 13.65 7.55 0.89
N ILE A 93 12.79 6.84 1.64
CA ILE A 93 11.81 7.48 2.54
C ILE A 93 12.51 8.12 3.73
N ALA A 94 13.48 7.43 4.35
CA ALA A 94 14.25 7.96 5.47
C ALA A 94 14.99 9.26 5.11
N ASP A 95 15.66 9.28 3.96
CA ASP A 95 16.40 10.44 3.46
C ASP A 95 15.46 11.63 3.20
N ALA A 96 14.28 11.37 2.65
CA ALA A 96 13.26 12.40 2.42
C ALA A 96 12.74 13.02 3.72
N ILE A 97 12.57 12.21 4.77
CA ILE A 97 12.15 12.67 6.09
C ILE A 97 13.26 13.52 6.71
N ALA A 98 14.50 13.04 6.70
CA ALA A 98 15.65 13.74 7.28
C ALA A 98 15.89 15.11 6.63
N GLN A 99 15.71 15.19 5.31
CA GLN A 99 15.88 16.43 4.54
C GLN A 99 14.61 17.31 4.51
N ARG A 100 13.51 16.82 5.07
CA ARG A 100 12.17 17.43 4.96
C ARG A 100 11.76 17.73 3.51
N ASP A 101 12.17 16.86 2.59
CA ASP A 101 11.84 16.98 1.16
C ASP A 101 10.44 16.41 0.91
N GLN A 102 9.47 17.32 0.78
CA GLN A 102 8.07 16.99 0.51
C GLN A 102 7.89 16.23 -0.80
N THR A 103 8.64 16.61 -1.85
CA THR A 103 8.48 16.03 -3.17
C THR A 103 9.02 14.61 -3.19
N LEU A 104 10.20 14.41 -2.59
CA LEU A 104 10.79 13.09 -2.47
C LEU A 104 9.94 12.18 -1.59
N LEU A 105 9.49 12.66 -0.42
CA LEU A 105 8.68 11.87 0.52
C LEU A 105 7.36 11.44 -0.12
N HIS A 106 6.68 12.35 -0.82
CA HIS A 106 5.45 12.03 -1.53
C HIS A 106 5.68 10.92 -2.57
N ARG A 107 6.72 11.06 -3.39
CA ARG A 107 7.03 10.09 -4.45
C ARG A 107 7.47 8.74 -3.90
N SER A 108 8.36 8.71 -2.90
CA SER A 108 8.87 7.47 -2.33
C SER A 108 7.80 6.71 -1.54
N ALA A 109 6.92 7.43 -0.82
CA ALA A 109 5.74 6.84 -0.18
C ALA A 109 4.73 6.30 -1.19
N HIS A 110 4.46 7.03 -2.29
CA HIS A 110 3.60 6.55 -3.37
C HIS A 110 4.13 5.27 -4.02
N THR A 111 5.44 5.21 -4.29
CA THR A 111 6.11 4.01 -4.81
C THR A 111 5.97 2.85 -3.83
N MET A 112 6.28 3.05 -2.55
CA MET A 112 6.14 2.01 -1.52
C MET A 112 4.71 1.46 -1.47
N LYS A 113 3.70 2.34 -1.48
CA LYS A 113 2.29 1.95 -1.51
C LYS A 113 1.98 1.00 -2.67
N GLY A 114 2.44 1.33 -3.88
CA GLY A 114 2.22 0.49 -5.07
C GLY A 114 3.00 -0.83 -5.05
N LEU A 115 4.15 -0.87 -4.38
CA LEU A 115 4.89 -2.13 -4.21
C LEU A 115 4.16 -3.07 -3.26
N VAL A 116 3.75 -2.57 -2.09
CA VAL A 116 3.15 -3.39 -1.02
C VAL A 116 1.70 -3.79 -1.31
N SER A 117 0.98 -3.06 -2.18
CA SER A 117 -0.38 -3.43 -2.58
C SER A 117 -0.45 -4.77 -3.32
N ASN A 118 0.63 -5.20 -3.98
CA ASN A 118 0.69 -6.52 -4.65
C ASN A 118 0.61 -7.69 -3.66
N PHE A 119 0.92 -7.44 -2.38
CA PHE A 119 0.97 -8.43 -1.33
C PHE A 119 -0.22 -8.35 -0.38
N MET A 120 -1.25 -7.57 -0.74
CA MET A 120 -2.42 -7.29 0.10
C MET A 120 -2.04 -6.76 1.50
N ALA A 121 -0.90 -6.08 1.61
CA ALA A 121 -0.34 -5.59 2.86
C ALA A 121 -1.03 -4.29 3.33
N THR A 122 -2.33 -4.38 3.62
CA THR A 122 -3.19 -3.24 3.96
C THR A 122 -2.62 -2.32 5.06
N PRO A 123 -1.99 -2.82 6.14
CA PRO A 123 -1.39 -1.93 7.14
C PRO A 123 -0.30 -1.03 6.55
N ILE A 124 0.61 -1.58 5.73
CA ILE A 124 1.72 -0.84 5.13
C ILE A 124 1.20 0.11 4.06
N GLU A 125 0.20 -0.33 3.28
CA GLU A 125 -0.46 0.51 2.28
C GLU A 125 -1.07 1.77 2.92
N ASN A 126 -1.74 1.62 4.06
CA ASN A 126 -2.33 2.74 4.80
C ASN A 126 -1.27 3.70 5.35
N LEU A 127 -0.19 3.18 5.92
CA LEU A 127 0.92 4.00 6.45
C LEU A 127 1.63 4.77 5.33
N ALA A 128 1.90 4.10 4.20
CA ALA A 128 2.49 4.74 3.02
C ALA A 128 1.57 5.83 2.45
N LYS A 129 0.26 5.58 2.40
CA LYS A 129 -0.75 6.57 2.00
C LYS A 129 -0.80 7.76 2.96
N GLU A 130 -0.64 7.53 4.26
CA GLU A 130 -0.60 8.61 5.23
C GLU A 130 0.66 9.49 5.04
N LEU A 131 1.83 8.88 4.86
CA LEU A 131 3.07 9.59 4.53
C LEU A 131 2.94 10.41 3.23
N GLU A 132 2.35 9.81 2.19
CA GLU A 132 2.06 10.48 0.92
C GLU A 132 1.18 11.73 1.12
N LEU A 133 0.12 11.62 1.93
CA LEU A 133 -0.78 12.73 2.24
C LEU A 133 -0.12 13.82 3.10
N LYS A 134 0.67 13.41 4.11
CA LYS A 134 1.46 14.30 4.96
C LYS A 134 2.44 15.13 4.13
N ALA A 135 3.17 14.48 3.23
CA ALA A 135 4.09 15.12 2.31
C ALA A 135 3.38 16.09 1.36
N ARG A 136 2.26 15.68 0.76
CA ARG A 136 1.44 16.53 -0.13
C ARG A 136 0.99 17.83 0.56
N ASN A 137 0.69 17.75 1.84
CA ASN A 137 0.22 18.89 2.64
C ASN A 137 1.35 19.66 3.33
N GLY A 138 2.62 19.28 3.10
CA GLY A 138 3.78 19.86 3.79
C GLY A 138 3.77 19.67 5.31
N ASN A 139 3.04 18.67 5.82
CA ASN A 139 2.90 18.40 7.24
C ASN A 139 3.88 17.30 7.68
N PHE A 140 4.93 17.66 8.41
CA PHE A 140 5.91 16.72 8.97
C PHE A 140 5.60 16.26 10.40
N GLU A 141 4.46 16.66 10.95
CA GLU A 141 4.03 16.22 12.27
C GLU A 141 3.76 14.70 12.25
N ARG A 142 4.39 13.98 13.19
CA ARG A 142 4.33 12.53 13.36
C ARG A 142 4.87 11.68 12.20
N VAL A 143 5.49 12.27 11.19
CA VAL A 143 6.04 11.54 10.04
C VAL A 143 7.06 10.46 10.47
N GLU A 144 7.93 10.78 11.43
CA GLU A 144 8.88 9.82 12.03
C GLU A 144 8.17 8.64 12.71
N ILE A 145 7.05 8.90 13.40
CA ILE A 145 6.27 7.87 14.10
C ILE A 145 5.63 6.93 13.08
N ILE A 146 4.97 7.49 12.06
CA ILE A 146 4.34 6.72 10.96
C ILE A 146 5.39 5.90 10.22
N PHE A 147 6.57 6.47 9.96
CA PHE A 147 7.66 5.76 9.30
C PHE A 147 8.24 4.64 10.17
N SER A 148 8.34 4.84 11.48
CA SER A 148 8.75 3.78 12.41
C SER A 148 7.76 2.61 12.43
N GLU A 149 6.46 2.90 12.48
CA GLU A 149 5.38 1.90 12.37
C GLU A 149 5.49 1.13 11.05
N MET A 150 5.70 1.84 9.94
CA MET A 150 5.83 1.24 8.61
C MET A 150 7.02 0.27 8.52
N LYS A 151 8.15 0.61 9.15
CA LYS A 151 9.32 -0.29 9.21
C LYS A 151 9.00 -1.57 9.97
N VAL A 152 8.31 -1.49 11.11
CA VAL A 152 7.89 -2.69 11.87
C VAL A 152 7.02 -3.59 11.02
N GLN A 153 6.01 -3.02 10.34
CA GLN A 153 5.11 -3.78 9.47
C GLN A 153 5.84 -4.39 8.26
N LEU A 154 6.82 -3.67 7.69
CA LEU A 154 7.67 -4.21 6.60
C LEU A 154 8.52 -5.39 7.06
N GLU A 155 9.07 -5.37 8.27
CA GLU A 155 9.82 -6.51 8.81
C GLU A 155 8.93 -7.75 8.99
N LEU A 156 7.72 -7.57 9.51
CA LEU A 156 6.73 -8.65 9.66
C LEU A 156 6.36 -9.26 8.29
N MET A 157 6.08 -8.41 7.31
CA MET A 157 5.78 -8.84 5.95
C MET A 157 6.98 -9.54 5.29
N ASN A 158 8.19 -8.99 5.43
CA ASN A 158 9.40 -9.56 4.86
C ASN A 158 9.69 -10.95 5.44
N ALA A 159 9.45 -11.16 6.74
CA ALA A 159 9.54 -12.47 7.37
C ALA A 159 8.54 -13.46 6.75
N ALA A 160 7.27 -13.06 6.58
CA ALA A 160 6.25 -13.89 5.95
C ALA A 160 6.61 -14.24 4.48
N LEU A 161 7.10 -13.25 3.71
CA LEU A 161 7.56 -13.47 2.33
C LEU A 161 8.72 -14.46 2.24
N ARG A 162 9.71 -14.36 3.16
CA ARG A 162 10.84 -15.29 3.19
C ARG A 162 10.36 -16.72 3.47
N LYS A 163 9.41 -16.92 4.38
CA LYS A 163 8.80 -18.24 4.63
C LYS A 163 8.04 -18.75 3.41
N PHE A 164 7.24 -17.89 2.78
CA PHE A 164 6.45 -18.23 1.59
C PHE A 164 7.33 -18.68 0.41
N VAL A 165 8.46 -18.00 0.17
CA VAL A 165 9.42 -18.39 -0.87
C VAL A 165 10.18 -19.66 -0.49
N ALA A 166 10.48 -19.86 0.80
CA ALA A 166 11.20 -21.04 1.29
C ALA A 166 10.37 -22.33 1.23
N SER A 167 9.04 -22.26 1.29
CA SER A 167 8.15 -23.44 1.26
C SER A 167 8.10 -24.19 -0.09
N ILE A 168 9.05 -23.93 -0.98
CA ILE A 168 9.21 -24.55 -2.31
C ILE A 168 10.37 -25.53 -2.33
N HIS A 169 11.27 -25.47 -1.35
CA HIS A 169 12.34 -26.45 -1.14
C HIS A 169 11.92 -27.44 -0.06
#